data_AF-A0A974HQ51-F1
#
_entry.id   AF-A0A974HQ51-F1
#
_cell.length_a   1.000
_cell.length_b   1.000
_cell.length_c   1.000
_cell.angle_alpha   90.00
_cell.angle_beta   90.00
_cell.angle_gamma   90.00
#
_symmetry.space_group_name_H-M   'P 1'
#
loop_
_entity.id
_entity.type
_entity.pdbx_description
1 polymer ?
#
loop_
_entity_poly.entity_id
_entity_poly.type
_entity_poly.pdbx_seq_one_letter_code
_entity_poly.pdbx_strand_id
1 'polypeptide(L)'
;MSEGSERKSKIPASRRILLKTLMLQKATEKLEKEKREADEEKTKILDEKVPSLQIAGLSLQELQELCTKLHKQIDSVDEERYDIEMKVKKHNMEVPLSSLVYL
;
A
#
# COMPACT_ATOMS: atom_id res chain seq x y z
N MET A 1 -35.74 42.55 -13.11
CA MET A 1 -34.37 42.03 -12.95
C MET A 1 -34.11 41.90 -11.46
N SER A 2 -34.19 40.70 -10.89
CA SER A 2 -34.04 40.49 -9.44
C SER A 2 -32.61 40.05 -9.18
N GLU A 3 -31.80 40.95 -8.61
CA GLU A 3 -30.43 40.67 -8.19
C GLU A 3 -30.45 39.60 -7.09
N GLY A 4 -29.88 38.43 -7.39
CA GLY A 4 -29.72 37.36 -6.42
C GLY A 4 -28.76 37.80 -5.32
N SER A 5 -29.30 38.19 -4.17
CA SER A 5 -28.53 38.53 -2.98
C SER A 5 -27.59 37.37 -2.62
N GLU A 6 -26.28 37.61 -2.74
CA GLU A 6 -25.26 36.67 -2.35
C GLU A 6 -25.40 36.38 -0.85
N ARG A 7 -25.74 35.13 -0.49
CA ARG A 7 -25.94 34.74 0.91
C ARG A 7 -24.63 34.93 1.66
N LYS A 8 -24.52 36.01 2.44
CA LYS A 8 -23.36 36.26 3.32
C LYS A 8 -23.10 35.01 4.16
N SER A 9 -21.95 34.39 3.93
CA SER A 9 -21.61 33.14 4.59
C SER A 9 -21.50 33.37 6.10
N LYS A 10 -22.17 32.53 6.91
CA LYS A 10 -22.17 32.62 8.38
C LYS A 10 -20.77 32.47 9.00
N ILE A 11 -19.80 31.98 8.23
CA ILE A 11 -18.42 31.73 8.65
C ILE A 11 -17.50 32.66 7.86
N PRO A 12 -16.67 33.48 8.54
CA PRO A 12 -15.65 34.31 7.90
C PRO A 12 -14.70 33.48 7.03
N ALA A 13 -14.20 34.07 5.94
CA ALA A 13 -13.27 33.39 5.03
C ALA A 13 -12.02 32.86 5.75
N SER A 14 -11.47 33.63 6.69
CA SER A 14 -10.33 33.24 7.52
C SER A 14 -10.58 31.94 8.30
N ARG A 15 -11.76 31.82 8.94
CA ARG A 15 -12.14 30.61 9.69
C ARG A 15 -12.32 29.41 8.76
N ARG A 16 -12.84 29.60 7.54
CA ARG A 16 -12.94 28.52 6.55
C ARG A 16 -11.57 28.02 6.11
N ILE A 17 -10.63 28.93 5.85
CA ILE A 17 -9.25 28.59 5.47
C ILE A 17 -8.57 27.80 6.59
N LEU A 18 -8.66 28.30 7.83
CA LEU A 18 -8.12 27.60 9.00
C LEU A 18 -8.65 26.16 9.11
N LEU A 19 -9.97 25.97 8.97
CA LEU A 19 -10.57 24.64 9.01
C LEU A 19 -10.06 23.74 7.88
N LYS A 20 -9.91 24.26 6.66
CA LYS A 20 -9.32 23.49 5.55
C LYS A 20 -7.89 23.08 5.85
N THR A 21 -7.07 23.96 6.39
CA THR A 21 -5.69 23.65 6.82
C THR A 21 -5.68 22.54 7.86
N LEU A 22 -6.51 22.64 8.90
CA LEU A 22 -6.63 21.62 9.95
C LEU A 22 -7.13 20.28 9.40
N MET A 23 -8.06 20.29 8.45
CA MET A 23 -8.53 19.08 7.77
C MET A 23 -7.43 18.40 6.98
N LEU A 24 -6.63 19.17 6.22
CA LEU A 24 -5.50 18.66 5.47
C LEU A 24 -4.40 18.11 6.40
N GLN A 25 -4.06 18.84 7.46
CA GLN A 25 -3.11 18.36 8.47
C GLN A 25 -3.53 17.02 9.06
N LYS A 26 -4.79 16.89 9.48
CA LYS A 26 -5.33 15.63 10.00
C LYS A 26 -5.36 14.52 8.94
N ALA A 27 -5.61 14.86 7.67
CA ALA A 27 -5.57 13.89 6.58
C ALA A 27 -4.14 13.38 6.34
N THR A 28 -3.14 14.27 6.36
CA THR A 28 -1.72 13.92 6.26
C THR A 28 -1.29 13.02 7.41
N GLU A 29 -1.63 13.38 8.66
CA GLU A 29 -1.33 12.55 9.84
C GLU A 29 -1.94 11.14 9.73
N LYS A 30 -3.17 11.03 9.24
CA LYS A 30 -3.83 9.74 9.00
C LYS A 30 -3.15 8.93 7.91
N LEU A 31 -2.78 9.58 6.80
CA LEU A 31 -2.09 8.94 5.68
C LEU A 31 -0.73 8.39 6.11
N GLU A 32 0.03 9.16 6.89
CA GLU A 32 1.30 8.70 7.45
C GLU A 32 1.12 7.54 8.43
N LYS A 33 0.07 7.59 9.25
CA LYS A 33 -0.27 6.50 10.17
C LYS A 33 -0.61 5.22 9.40
N GLU A 34 -1.49 5.30 8.40
CA GLU A 34 -1.87 4.17 7.56
C GLU A 34 -0.66 3.56 6.85
N LYS A 35 0.25 4.41 6.33
CA LYS A 35 1.49 3.95 5.73
C LYS A 35 2.36 3.16 6.72
N ARG A 36 2.52 3.64 7.95
CA ARG A 36 3.26 2.92 9.00
C ARG A 36 2.61 1.58 9.33
N GLU A 37 1.29 1.56 9.53
CA GLU A 37 0.55 0.34 9.83
C GLU A 37 0.66 -0.68 8.68
N ALA A 38 0.63 -0.23 7.43
CA ALA A 38 0.82 -1.09 6.25
C ALA A 38 2.25 -1.66 6.17
N ASP A 39 3.27 -0.85 6.49
CA ASP A 39 4.66 -1.31 6.53
C ASP A 39 4.88 -2.35 7.65
N GLU A 40 4.31 -2.13 8.84
CA GLU A 40 4.34 -3.07 9.96
C GLU A 40 3.58 -4.37 9.69
N GLU A 41 2.43 -4.30 9.01
CA GLU A 41 1.68 -5.49 8.62
C GLU A 41 2.43 -6.28 7.55
N LYS A 42 3.07 -5.59 6.59
CA LYS A 42 3.91 -6.22 5.58
C LYS A 42 5.06 -6.99 6.21
N THR A 43 5.75 -6.42 7.21
CA THR A 43 6.86 -7.12 7.89
C THR A 43 6.35 -8.36 8.63
N LYS A 44 5.24 -8.27 9.37
CA LYS A 44 4.64 -9.43 10.04
C LYS A 44 4.29 -10.56 9.08
N ILE A 45 3.63 -10.24 7.97
CA ILE A 45 3.27 -11.24 6.94
C ILE A 45 4.52 -11.90 6.35
N LEU A 46 5.59 -11.13 6.13
CA LEU A 46 6.85 -11.68 5.60
C LEU A 46 7.54 -12.59 6.63
N ASP A 47 7.56 -12.20 7.91
CA ASP A 47 8.13 -13.03 8.97
C ASP A 47 7.37 -14.36 9.13
N GLU A 48 6.05 -14.36 8.96
CA GLU A 48 5.22 -15.56 8.98
C GLU A 48 5.42 -16.45 7.75
N LYS A 49 5.47 -15.86 6.54
CA LYS A 49 5.59 -16.60 5.28
C LYS A 49 7.01 -17.08 4.99
N VAL A 50 8.02 -16.34 5.44
CA VAL A 50 9.44 -16.59 5.14
C VAL A 50 10.22 -16.56 6.45
N PRO A 51 10.06 -17.58 7.31
CA PRO A 51 10.80 -17.65 8.56
C PRO A 51 12.30 -17.81 8.29
N SER A 52 13.11 -17.40 9.27
CA SER A 52 14.57 -17.52 9.19
C SER A 52 15.00 -18.98 8.98
N LEU A 53 15.88 -19.20 7.99
CA LEU A 53 16.38 -20.53 7.66
C LEU A 53 17.33 -21.04 8.73
N GLN A 54 16.99 -22.18 9.32
CA GLN A 54 17.86 -22.89 10.26
C GLN A 54 18.57 -24.03 9.52
N ILE A 55 19.88 -23.87 9.34
CA ILE A 55 20.74 -24.85 8.66
C ILE A 55 21.68 -25.58 9.63
N ALA A 56 21.79 -25.10 10.87
CA ALA A 56 22.67 -25.69 11.87
C ALA A 56 22.12 -27.06 12.31
N GLY A 57 23.00 -28.07 12.35
CA GLY A 57 22.64 -29.41 12.81
C GLY A 57 21.97 -30.30 11.77
N LEU A 58 21.74 -29.82 10.55
CA LEU A 58 21.23 -30.65 9.45
C LEU A 58 22.32 -31.59 8.91
N SER A 59 21.93 -32.83 8.64
CA SER A 59 22.74 -33.78 7.87
C SER A 59 22.81 -33.40 6.39
N LEU A 60 23.74 -34.01 5.64
CA LEU A 60 23.86 -33.78 4.19
C LEU A 60 22.56 -34.09 3.44
N GLN A 61 21.86 -35.16 3.83
CA GLN A 61 20.60 -35.55 3.20
C GLN A 61 19.50 -34.51 3.46
N GLU A 62 19.32 -34.09 4.71
CA GLU A 62 18.34 -33.07 5.08
C GLU A 62 18.62 -31.73 4.39
N LEU A 63 19.90 -31.39 4.20
CA LEU A 63 20.30 -30.20 3.46
C LEU A 63 19.92 -30.29 1.98
N GLN A 64 20.13 -31.45 1.33
CA GLN A 64 19.72 -31.67 -0.06
C GLN A 64 18.19 -31.61 -0.23
N GLU A 65 17.45 -32.20 0.71
CA GLU A 65 15.98 -32.14 0.74
C GLU A 65 15.49 -30.70 0.92
N LEU A 66 16.11 -29.94 1.83
CA LEU A 66 15.81 -28.52 2.05
C LEU A 66 16.07 -27.69 0.78
N CYS A 67 17.23 -27.85 0.13
CA CYS A 67 17.53 -27.16 -1.12
C CYS A 67 16.47 -27.46 -2.20
N THR A 68 16.11 -28.74 -2.38
CA THR A 68 15.09 -29.15 -3.35
C THR A 68 13.73 -28.54 -3.05
N LYS A 69 13.35 -28.48 -1.77
CA LYS A 69 12.11 -27.85 -1.33
C LYS A 69 12.10 -26.35 -1.60
N LEU A 70 13.19 -25.65 -1.26
CA LEU A 70 13.32 -24.22 -1.49
C LEU A 70 13.28 -23.86 -2.97
N HIS A 71 13.94 -24.64 -3.83
CA HIS A 71 13.87 -24.44 -5.28
C HIS A 71 12.43 -24.50 -5.79
N LYS A 72 11.66 -25.53 -5.41
CA LYS A 72 10.24 -25.64 -5.80
C LYS A 72 9.40 -24.48 -5.26
N GLN A 73 9.69 -24.03 -4.04
CA GLN A 73 8.99 -22.91 -3.44
C GLN A 73 9.29 -21.59 -4.17
N ILE A 74 10.54 -21.38 -4.61
CA ILE A 74 10.92 -20.20 -5.41
C ILE A 74 10.10 -20.15 -6.70
N ASP A 75 10.03 -21.27 -7.43
CA ASP A 75 9.28 -21.33 -8.70
C ASP A 75 7.80 -20.99 -8.48
N SER A 76 7.18 -21.58 -7.45
CA SER A 76 5.77 -21.31 -7.10
C SER A 76 5.52 -19.86 -6.69
N VAL A 77 6.41 -19.28 -5.86
CA VAL A 77 6.27 -17.90 -5.40
C VAL A 77 6.48 -16.90 -6.54
N ASP A 78 7.39 -17.18 -7.48
CA ASP A 78 7.60 -16.31 -8.64
C ASP A 78 6.43 -16.36 -9.62
N GLU A 79 5.79 -17.52 -9.81
CA GLU A 79 4.55 -17.62 -10.58
C GLU A 79 3.43 -16.76 -9.95
N GLU A 80 3.20 -16.88 -8.64
CA GLU A 80 2.23 -16.03 -7.93
C GLU A 80 2.54 -14.53 -8.07
N ARG A 81 3.83 -14.16 -7.95
CA ARG A 81 4.29 -12.78 -8.14
C ARG A 81 3.99 -12.29 -9.56
N TYR A 82 4.26 -13.12 -10.57
CA TYR A 82 4.02 -12.79 -11.97
C TYR A 82 2.52 -12.57 -12.25
N ASP A 83 1.66 -13.43 -11.73
CA ASP A 83 0.21 -13.28 -11.85
C ASP A 83 -0.31 -11.97 -11.26
N ILE A 84 0.19 -11.60 -10.08
CA ILE A 84 -0.15 -10.33 -9.43
C ILE A 84 0.36 -9.15 -10.28
N GLU A 85 1.60 -9.20 -10.75
CA GLU A 85 2.20 -8.16 -11.58
C GLU A 85 1.39 -7.93 -12.86
N MET A 86 0.93 -8.99 -13.51
CA MET A 86 0.09 -8.90 -14.70
C MET A 86 -1.27 -8.27 -14.41
N LYS A 87 -1.89 -8.59 -13.27
CA LYS A 87 -3.14 -7.94 -12.82
C LYS A 87 -2.93 -6.45 -12.56
N VAL A 88 -1.85 -6.07 -11.88
CA VAL A 88 -1.49 -4.66 -11.62
C VAL A 88 -1.25 -3.91 -12.93
N LYS A 89 -0.50 -4.52 -13.86
CA LYS A 89 -0.24 -3.94 -15.18
C LYS A 89 -1.54 -3.69 -15.95
N LYS A 90 -2.46 -4.66 -15.96
CA LYS A 90 -3.77 -4.49 -16.59
C LYS A 90 -4.56 -3.34 -15.94
N HIS A 91 -4.60 -3.29 -14.62
CA HIS A 91 -5.29 -2.21 -13.89
C HIS A 91 -4.71 -0.82 -14.24
N ASN A 92 -3.38 -0.69 -14.30
CA ASN A 92 -2.71 0.56 -14.67
C ASN A 92 -2.97 0.99 -16.13
N MET A 93 -3.29 0.05 -17.03
CA MET A 93 -3.72 0.38 -18.38
C MET A 93 -5.18 0.86 -18.43
N GLU A 94 -6.06 0.25 -17.63
CA GLU A 94 -7.49 0.60 -17.55
C GLU A 94 -7.75 1.90 -16.78
N VAL A 95 -6.94 2.18 -15.75
CA VAL A 95 -6.96 3.42 -14.97
C VAL A 95 -5.68 4.20 -15.29
N PRO A 96 -5.64 4.96 -16.40
CA PRO A 96 -4.44 5.69 -16.76
C PRO A 96 -4.15 6.77 -15.71
N LEU A 97 -2.86 6.94 -15.37
CA LEU A 97 -2.35 7.99 -14.46
C LEU A 97 -2.87 9.39 -14.81
N SER A 98 -3.22 9.65 -16.07
CA SER A 98 -3.83 10.91 -16.51
C SER A 98 -5.18 11.22 -15.84
N SER A 99 -5.92 10.21 -15.38
CA SER A 99 -7.18 10.39 -14.65
C SER A 99 -6.97 10.87 -13.20
N LEU A 100 -5.79 10.67 -12.62
CA LEU A 100 -5.46 11.08 -11.25
C LEU A 100 -4.93 12.52 -11.13
N VAL A 101 -4.44 13.12 -12.23
CA VAL A 101 -3.95 14.52 -12.25
C VAL A 101 -5.09 15.54 -12.16
N TYR A 102 -6.35 15.10 -12.38
CA TYR A 102 -7.54 15.95 -12.30
C TYR A 102 -8.28 15.89 -10.95
N LEU A 103 -7.70 15.22 -9.94
CA LEU A 103 -8.18 15.20 -8.55
C LEU A 103 -7.15 15.89 -7.64
#